data_AF-A0A2E8UK11-F1
#
_entry.id   AF-A0A2E8UK11-F1
#
_cell.length_a   1.000
_cell.length_b   1.000
_cell.length_c   1.000
_cell.angle_alpha   90.00
_cell.angle_beta   90.00
_cell.angle_gamma   90.00
#
_symmetry.space_group_name_H-M   'P 1'
#
loop_
_entity.id
_entity.type
_entity.pdbx_description
1 polymer ?
#
loop_
_entity_poly.entity_id
_entity_poly.type
_entity_poly.pdbx_seq_one_letter_code
_entity_poly.pdbx_strand_id
1 'polypeptide(L)'
;MNDPIGDATRSVLDGHLVLSRELAAHNHYPAIDVLGSVSRLQQDLLSEEENELVGRARDTQAVYRRNQDLVSIGAYERGSNPAIDNAIAKHEPLNGFLKQGVRESFSRTKSWEQLRMVMGPAESEAPAVPQQAVVTETSVSQPPSQAPVQPQPQPALPMMGAPLPSVMGAAAAQLPQGVM
;
A
#
# COMPACT_ATOMS: atom_id res chain seq x y z
N MET A 1 1.81 8.99 -8.95
CA MET A 1 2.01 9.88 -10.11
C MET A 1 1.40 9.17 -11.30
N ASN A 2 0.19 9.57 -11.71
CA ASN A 2 -0.50 8.98 -12.85
C ASN A 2 -0.29 9.92 -14.04
N ASP A 3 0.89 9.84 -14.65
CA ASP A 3 1.14 10.49 -15.93
C ASP A 3 0.75 9.50 -17.04
N PRO A 4 -0.30 9.78 -17.83
CA PRO A 4 -0.76 8.86 -18.87
C PRO A 4 0.31 8.59 -19.93
N ILE A 5 1.24 9.53 -20.16
CA ILE A 5 2.35 9.35 -21.11
C ILE A 5 3.40 8.41 -20.52
N GLY A 6 3.79 8.64 -19.26
CA GLY A 6 4.68 7.75 -18.51
C GLY A 6 4.16 6.31 -18.42
N ASP A 7 2.86 6.14 -18.19
CA ASP A 7 2.27 4.79 -18.09
C ASP A 7 2.18 4.09 -19.45
N ALA A 8 1.83 4.82 -20.52
CA ALA A 8 1.85 4.27 -21.86
C ALA A 8 3.26 3.86 -22.30
N THR A 9 4.28 4.68 -22.02
CA THR A 9 5.68 4.34 -22.34
C THR A 9 6.17 3.12 -21.54
N ARG A 10 5.88 3.05 -20.24
CA ARG A 10 6.19 1.86 -19.42
C ARG A 10 5.51 0.59 -19.91
N SER A 11 4.34 0.68 -20.54
CA SER A 11 3.66 -0.51 -21.09
C SER A 11 4.41 -1.12 -22.28
N VAL A 12 5.03 -0.29 -23.11
CA VAL A 12 5.69 -0.71 -24.37
C VAL A 12 7.17 -1.04 -24.18
N LEU A 13 7.84 -0.43 -23.20
CA LEU A 13 9.28 -0.61 -22.99
C LEU A 13 9.62 -1.83 -22.12
N ASP A 14 10.82 -2.38 -22.34
CA ASP A 14 11.38 -3.52 -21.59
C ASP A 14 11.90 -3.15 -20.18
N GLY A 15 11.69 -1.91 -19.75
CA GLY A 15 12.17 -1.39 -18.48
C GLY A 15 12.11 0.13 -18.45
N HIS A 16 12.44 0.71 -17.31
CA HIS A 16 12.60 2.15 -17.16
C HIS A 16 13.53 2.49 -16.00
N LEU A 17 14.24 3.61 -16.16
CA LEU A 17 15.03 4.22 -15.09
C LEU A 17 14.30 5.47 -14.60
N VAL A 18 14.01 5.53 -13.31
CA VAL A 18 13.42 6.70 -12.66
C VAL A 18 14.54 7.57 -12.12
N LEU A 19 14.52 8.85 -12.46
CA LEU A 19 15.43 9.83 -11.87
C LEU A 19 14.75 10.58 -10.74
N SER A 20 15.37 10.59 -9.56
CA SER A 20 14.85 11.27 -8.38
C SER A 20 15.44 12.67 -8.23
N ARG A 21 14.57 13.65 -8.00
CA ARG A 21 14.96 15.03 -7.68
C ARG A 21 15.63 15.13 -6.31
N GLU A 22 15.21 14.30 -5.36
CA GLU A 22 15.78 14.23 -4.02
C GLU A 22 17.25 13.80 -4.08
N LEU A 23 17.55 12.73 -4.84
CA LEU A 23 18.92 12.27 -5.05
C LEU A 23 19.78 13.35 -5.70
N ALA A 24 19.26 14.04 -6.71
CA ALA A 24 19.97 15.16 -7.35
C ALA A 24 20.25 16.30 -6.36
N ALA A 25 19.31 16.64 -5.48
CA ALA A 25 19.50 17.65 -4.44
C ALA A 25 20.59 17.26 -3.42
N HIS A 26 20.78 15.96 -3.17
CA HIS A 26 21.87 15.43 -2.34
C HIS A 26 23.20 15.24 -3.08
N ASN A 27 23.34 15.82 -4.29
CA ASN A 27 24.52 15.65 -5.14
C ASN A 27 24.85 14.16 -5.41
N HIS A 28 23.80 13.32 -5.50
CA HIS A 28 23.91 11.92 -5.87
C HIS A 28 23.72 11.80 -7.37
N TYR A 29 24.82 11.53 -8.07
CA TYR A 29 24.83 11.35 -9.51
C TYR A 29 25.50 10.03 -9.91
N PRO A 30 24.90 9.28 -10.86
CA PRO A 30 23.59 9.49 -11.50
C PRO A 30 22.42 9.44 -10.52
N ALA A 31 21.42 10.32 -10.67
CA ALA A 31 20.31 10.47 -9.72
C ALA A 31 19.21 9.39 -9.89
N ILE A 32 19.61 8.12 -9.98
CA ILE A 32 18.72 6.99 -10.31
C ILE A 32 18.06 6.47 -9.03
N ASP A 33 16.73 6.47 -8.98
CA ASP A 33 15.96 5.75 -7.96
C ASP A 33 15.90 4.27 -8.34
N VAL A 34 16.77 3.46 -7.72
CA VAL A 34 16.86 2.02 -7.98
C VAL A 34 15.56 1.31 -7.61
N LEU A 35 14.89 1.70 -6.52
CA LEU A 35 13.65 1.05 -6.08
C LEU A 35 12.49 1.36 -7.03
N GLY A 36 12.46 2.56 -7.60
CA GLY A 36 11.49 2.98 -8.60
C GLY A 36 11.79 2.50 -10.03
N SER A 37 13.01 2.04 -10.29
CA SER A 37 13.45 1.56 -11.62
C SER A 37 13.30 0.05 -11.78
N VAL A 38 13.12 -0.40 -13.02
CA VAL A 38 12.96 -1.84 -13.34
C VAL A 38 13.55 -2.19 -14.71
N SER A 39 14.09 -3.40 -14.82
CA SER A 39 14.46 -4.05 -16.08
C SER A 39 13.71 -5.37 -16.18
N ARG A 40 12.96 -5.61 -17.26
CA ARG A 40 12.21 -6.87 -17.47
C ARG A 40 13.12 -8.02 -17.90
N LEU A 41 14.27 -7.70 -18.50
CA LEU A 41 15.26 -8.68 -18.95
C LEU A 41 16.19 -9.16 -17.82
N GLN A 42 15.99 -8.66 -16.59
CA GLN A 42 16.85 -9.02 -15.47
C GLN A 42 16.87 -10.54 -15.22
N GLN A 43 15.71 -11.19 -15.22
CA GLN A 43 15.63 -12.63 -15.00
C GLN A 43 16.31 -13.46 -16.10
N ASP A 44 16.35 -12.93 -17.33
CA ASP A 44 16.92 -13.63 -18.48
C ASP A 44 18.45 -13.42 -18.62
N LEU A 45 18.98 -12.33 -18.05
CA LEU A 45 20.37 -11.90 -18.27
C LEU A 45 21.29 -12.08 -17.05
N LEU A 46 20.73 -12.33 -15.88
CA LEU A 46 21.48 -12.46 -14.62
C LEU A 46 21.57 -13.93 -14.21
N SER A 47 22.70 -14.33 -13.64
CA SER A 47 22.79 -15.63 -12.96
C SER A 47 21.95 -15.63 -11.68
N GLU A 48 21.67 -16.82 -11.14
CA GLU A 48 20.95 -16.95 -9.85
C GLU A 48 21.65 -16.17 -8.74
N GLU A 49 22.97 -16.30 -8.62
CA GLU A 49 23.78 -15.59 -7.63
C GLU A 49 23.73 -14.06 -7.81
N GLU A 50 23.74 -13.58 -9.07
CA GLU A 50 23.61 -12.16 -9.37
C GLU A 50 22.21 -11.64 -9.01
N ASN A 51 21.16 -12.43 -9.29
CA ASN A 51 19.77 -12.09 -8.93
C ASN A 51 19.56 -12.03 -7.42
N GLU A 52 20.07 -13.01 -6.66
CA GLU A 52 20.02 -13.01 -5.20
C GLU A 52 20.74 -11.78 -4.63
N LEU A 53 21.94 -11.46 -5.15
CA LEU A 53 22.72 -10.32 -4.69
C LEU A 53 21.98 -8.98 -4.95
N VAL A 54 21.37 -8.83 -6.12
CA VAL A 54 20.54 -7.65 -6.44
C VAL A 54 19.30 -7.59 -5.55
N GLY A 55 18.64 -8.73 -5.32
CA GLY A 55 17.49 -8.84 -4.43
C GLY A 55 17.81 -8.33 -3.03
N ARG A 56 18.88 -8.86 -2.42
CA ARG A 56 19.35 -8.42 -1.09
C ARG A 56 19.66 -6.93 -1.07
N ALA A 57 20.41 -6.42 -2.05
CA ALA A 57 20.76 -5.00 -2.10
C ALA A 57 19.52 -4.08 -2.18
N ARG A 58 18.51 -4.47 -2.97
CA ARG A 58 17.24 -3.74 -3.07
C ARG A 58 16.43 -3.83 -1.79
N ASP A 59 16.37 -4.99 -1.15
CA ASP A 59 15.69 -5.19 0.12
C ASP A 59 16.31 -4.34 1.23
N THR A 60 17.64 -4.34 1.33
CA THR A 60 18.38 -3.47 2.27
C THR A 60 18.04 -1.99 2.05
N GLN A 61 18.03 -1.52 0.79
CA GLN A 61 17.62 -0.14 0.47
C GLN A 61 16.16 0.15 0.83
N ALA A 62 15.26 -0.80 0.58
CA ALA A 62 13.84 -0.65 0.89
C ALA A 62 13.61 -0.58 2.41
N VAL A 63 14.30 -1.42 3.19
CA VAL A 63 14.26 -1.39 4.65
C VAL A 63 14.77 -0.06 5.17
N TYR A 64 15.89 0.45 4.65
CA TYR A 64 16.39 1.76 5.05
C TYR A 64 15.38 2.87 4.72
N ARG A 65 14.88 2.93 3.48
CA ARG A 65 13.96 4.00 3.02
C ARG A 65 12.67 4.03 3.84
N ARG A 66 12.13 2.88 4.25
CA ARG A 66 10.92 2.82 5.11
C ARG A 66 11.16 3.34 6.53
N ASN A 67 12.40 3.27 7.02
CA ASN A 67 12.76 3.64 8.39
C ASN A 67 13.59 4.92 8.48
N GLN A 68 13.87 5.56 7.34
CA GLN A 68 14.72 6.76 7.25
C GLN A 68 14.23 7.87 8.16
N ASP A 69 12.91 8.07 8.26
CA ASP A 69 12.33 9.09 9.12
C ASP A 69 12.64 8.83 10.61
N LEU A 70 12.45 7.58 11.07
CA LEU A 70 12.74 7.16 12.44
C LEU A 70 14.22 7.32 12.80
N VAL A 71 15.09 7.01 11.84
CA VAL A 71 16.54 7.15 11.99
C VAL A 71 16.94 8.63 12.03
N SER A 72 16.33 9.47 11.17
CA SER A 72 16.66 10.89 11.06
C SER A 72 16.26 11.70 12.30
N ILE A 73 15.16 11.33 12.95
CA ILE A 73 14.72 11.96 14.22
C ILE A 73 15.44 11.40 15.45
N GLY A 74 16.29 10.38 15.28
CA GLY A 74 17.00 9.72 16.37
C GLY A 74 16.13 8.84 17.26
N ALA A 75 14.93 8.44 16.81
CA ALA A 75 14.00 7.61 17.58
C ALA A 75 14.25 6.10 17.43
N TYR A 76 15.20 5.70 16.58
CA TYR A 76 15.56 4.30 16.38
C TYR A 76 16.71 3.88 17.31
N GLU A 77 16.47 2.85 18.13
CA GLU A 77 17.47 2.23 18.99
C GLU A 77 18.17 1.07 18.27
N ARG A 78 19.51 1.11 18.24
CA ARG A 78 20.33 0.02 17.67
C ARG A 78 20.09 -1.28 18.43
N GLY A 79 19.97 -2.39 17.71
CA GLY A 79 19.72 -3.72 18.26
C GLY A 79 18.24 -4.08 18.37
N SER A 80 17.32 -3.16 18.05
CA SER A 80 15.88 -3.45 18.03
C SER A 80 15.51 -4.39 16.88
N ASN A 81 16.09 -4.17 15.69
CA ASN A 81 15.87 -5.03 14.54
C ASN A 81 17.16 -5.22 13.72
N PRO A 82 17.68 -6.46 13.60
CA PRO A 82 18.93 -6.71 12.87
C PRO A 82 18.85 -6.31 11.40
N ALA A 83 17.67 -6.38 10.77
CA ALA A 83 17.49 -5.98 9.37
C ALA A 83 17.64 -4.46 9.19
N ILE A 84 17.11 -3.66 10.13
CA ILE A 84 17.24 -2.19 10.08
C ILE A 84 18.67 -1.79 10.41
N ASP A 85 19.30 -2.43 11.40
CA ASP A 85 20.71 -2.19 11.73
C ASP A 85 21.63 -2.47 10.55
N ASN A 86 21.41 -3.59 9.85
CA ASN A 86 22.13 -3.91 8.62
C ASN A 86 21.88 -2.84 7.55
N ALA A 87 20.62 -2.47 7.33
CA ALA A 87 20.26 -1.44 6.35
C ALA A 87 20.91 -0.08 6.63
N ILE A 88 20.98 0.35 7.90
CA ILE A 88 21.69 1.57 8.30
C ILE A 88 23.19 1.44 8.05
N ALA A 89 23.80 0.31 8.42
CA ALA A 89 25.23 0.08 8.23
C ALA A 89 25.64 0.03 6.75
N LYS A 90 24.76 -0.49 5.88
CA LYS A 90 25.01 -0.65 4.44
C LYS A 90 24.56 0.55 3.60
N HIS A 91 23.80 1.50 4.17
CA HIS A 91 23.27 2.65 3.44
C HIS A 91 24.37 3.49 2.78
N GLU A 92 25.37 3.92 3.55
CA GLU A 92 26.48 4.73 3.02
C GLU A 92 27.32 3.98 1.97
N PRO A 93 27.77 2.73 2.22
CA PRO A 93 28.45 1.93 1.20
C PRO A 93 27.64 1.75 -0.10
N LEU A 94 26.34 1.48 0.00
CA LEU A 94 25.46 1.34 -1.17
C LEU A 94 25.29 2.66 -1.91
N ASN A 95 25.13 3.78 -1.20
CA ASN A 95 25.10 5.10 -1.82
C ASN A 95 26.41 5.42 -2.55
N GLY A 96 27.55 5.02 -1.98
CA GLY A 96 28.85 5.16 -2.63
C GLY A 96 28.94 4.34 -3.91
N PHE A 97 28.43 3.11 -3.90
CA PHE A 97 28.38 2.24 -5.08
C PHE A 97 27.49 2.79 -6.21
N LEU A 98 26.35 3.40 -5.86
CA LEU A 98 25.41 3.97 -6.84
C LEU A 98 25.89 5.29 -7.46
N LYS A 99 26.83 5.99 -6.82
CA LYS A 99 27.43 7.21 -7.36
C LYS A 99 28.54 6.86 -8.34
N GLN A 100 28.54 7.54 -9.48
CA GLN A 100 29.55 7.37 -10.51
C GLN A 100 29.87 8.71 -11.18
N GLY A 101 31.16 9.01 -11.33
CA GLY A 101 31.61 10.21 -12.04
C GLY A 101 31.36 10.13 -13.54
N VAL A 102 31.16 11.27 -14.20
CA VAL A 102 30.90 11.33 -15.67
C VAL A 102 32.04 10.75 -16.50
N ARG A 103 33.29 10.83 -16.00
CA ARG A 103 34.49 10.29 -16.65
C ARG A 103 34.88 8.90 -16.14
N GLU A 104 34.10 8.35 -15.23
CA GLU A 104 34.35 7.06 -14.63
C GLU A 104 33.61 5.97 -15.41
N SER A 105 34.25 4.82 -15.56
CA SER A 105 33.67 3.69 -16.27
C SER A 105 34.02 2.39 -15.55
N PHE A 106 33.05 1.52 -15.39
CA PHE A 106 33.21 0.21 -14.79
C PHE A 106 32.91 -0.88 -15.83
N SER A 107 33.72 -1.94 -15.83
CA SER A 107 33.36 -3.17 -16.53
C SER A 107 32.30 -3.92 -15.73
N ARG A 108 31.50 -4.76 -16.40
CA ARG A 108 30.51 -5.62 -15.73
C ARG A 108 31.11 -6.38 -14.55
N THR A 109 32.28 -6.99 -14.74
CA THR A 109 32.98 -7.75 -13.69
C THR A 109 33.30 -6.88 -12.47
N LYS A 110 33.83 -5.67 -12.68
CA LYS A 110 34.17 -4.75 -11.59
C LYS A 110 32.93 -4.29 -10.82
N SER A 111 31.83 -4.00 -11.53
CA SER A 111 30.57 -3.60 -10.88
C SER A 111 30.03 -4.70 -9.96
N TRP A 112 30.10 -5.97 -10.37
CA TRP A 112 29.69 -7.10 -9.53
C TRP A 112 30.61 -7.34 -8.34
N GLU A 113 31.92 -7.21 -8.53
CA GLU A 113 32.88 -7.30 -7.43
C GLU A 113 32.62 -6.21 -6.38
N GLN A 114 32.39 -4.96 -6.81
CA GLN A 114 32.05 -3.86 -5.91
C GLN A 114 30.76 -4.11 -5.15
N LEU A 115 29.69 -4.53 -5.83
CA LEU A 115 28.43 -4.84 -5.17
C LEU A 115 28.59 -5.97 -4.15
N ARG A 116 29.35 -7.01 -4.48
CA ARG A 116 29.63 -8.13 -3.56
C ARG A 116 30.44 -7.67 -2.35
N MET A 117 31.42 -6.79 -2.52
CA MET A 117 32.17 -6.20 -1.41
C MET A 117 31.26 -5.36 -0.48
N VAL A 118 30.34 -4.59 -1.05
CA VAL A 118 29.40 -3.77 -0.28
C VAL A 118 28.45 -4.65 0.52
N MET A 119 27.84 -5.66 -0.10
CA MET A 119 26.89 -6.54 0.59
C MET A 119 27.58 -7.49 1.58
N GLY A 120 28.78 -7.97 1.26
CA GLY A 120 29.48 -8.99 2.04
C GLY A 120 28.91 -10.39 1.84
N PRO A 121 29.47 -11.40 2.54
CA PRO A 121 29.00 -12.78 2.46
C PRO A 121 27.56 -12.91 2.98
N ALA A 122 26.81 -13.85 2.40
CA ALA A 122 25.39 -14.09 2.70
C ALA A 122 25.11 -14.65 4.12
N GLU A 123 26.14 -14.80 4.95
CA GLU A 123 26.08 -15.53 6.23
C GLU A 123 25.33 -14.81 7.35
N SER A 124 24.83 -13.58 7.14
CA SER A 124 24.14 -12.79 8.18
C SER A 124 22.81 -12.18 7.74
N GLU A 125 22.08 -12.87 6.86
CA GLU A 125 20.72 -12.49 6.48
C GLU A 125 19.79 -13.70 6.64
N ALA A 126 19.35 -13.93 7.88
CA ALA A 126 18.07 -14.61 8.06
C ALA A 126 16.99 -13.71 7.45
N PRO A 127 16.12 -14.21 6.55
CA PRO A 127 15.03 -13.43 6.02
C PRO A 127 13.98 -13.30 7.12
N ALA A 128 14.14 -12.30 7.99
CA ALA A 128 13.07 -11.79 8.81
C ALA A 128 12.16 -10.96 7.90
N VAL A 129 11.39 -11.65 7.06
CA VAL A 129 10.14 -11.12 6.54
C VAL A 129 9.40 -10.58 7.76
N PRO A 130 8.98 -9.30 7.81
CA PRO A 130 7.93 -8.91 8.73
C PRO A 130 6.68 -9.65 8.28
N GLN A 131 6.50 -10.87 8.80
CA GLN A 131 5.18 -11.48 8.85
C GLN A 131 4.35 -10.51 9.67
N GLN A 132 3.43 -9.87 8.97
CA GLN A 132 2.43 -8.98 9.51
C GLN A 132 1.91 -9.57 10.82
N ALA A 133 2.01 -8.76 11.87
CA ALA A 133 1.40 -9.05 13.15
C ALA A 133 -0.08 -9.41 12.93
N VAL A 134 -0.40 -10.67 13.22
CA VAL A 134 -1.54 -11.12 14.02
C VAL A 134 -2.69 -10.11 14.09
N VAL A 135 -3.66 -10.25 13.19
CA VAL A 135 -5.07 -10.18 13.59
C VAL A 135 -5.52 -11.60 13.84
N THR A 136 -5.48 -11.99 15.10
CA THR A 136 -6.22 -13.12 15.64
C THR A 136 -7.70 -12.85 15.37
N GLU A 137 -8.25 -13.43 14.30
CA GLU A 137 -9.69 -13.64 14.18
C GLU A 137 -10.11 -14.62 15.28
N THR A 138 -10.39 -14.07 16.45
CA THR A 138 -11.19 -14.73 17.47
C THR A 138 -12.63 -14.69 16.98
N SER A 139 -13.16 -15.87 16.65
CA SER A 139 -14.56 -16.30 16.75
C SER A 139 -15.61 -15.18 16.84
N VAL A 140 -16.26 -14.86 15.72
CA VAL A 140 -17.65 -14.41 15.73
C VAL A 140 -18.51 -15.57 15.23
N SER A 141 -19.32 -16.08 16.15
CA SER A 141 -20.33 -17.11 15.95
C SER A 141 -21.19 -16.85 14.71
N GLN A 142 -21.35 -17.89 13.89
CA GLN A 142 -22.46 -18.04 12.96
C GLN A 142 -23.81 -17.82 13.67
N PRO A 143 -24.73 -17.02 13.13
CA PRO A 143 -26.14 -17.19 13.42
C PRO A 143 -26.71 -18.40 12.63
N PRO A 144 -27.68 -19.14 13.17
CA PRO A 144 -28.16 -20.37 12.56
C PRO A 144 -29.01 -20.11 11.31
N SER A 145 -28.84 -21.03 10.37
CA SER A 145 -29.66 -21.29 9.19
C SER A 145 -31.15 -20.99 9.41
N GLN A 146 -31.69 -20.00 8.70
CA GLN A 146 -33.14 -19.77 8.65
C GLN A 146 -33.77 -20.81 7.71
N ALA A 147 -34.62 -21.64 8.30
CA ALA A 147 -35.56 -22.55 7.64
C ALA A 147 -36.56 -21.79 6.73
N PRO A 148 -37.16 -22.45 5.72
CA PRO A 148 -38.08 -21.80 4.80
C PRO A 148 -39.35 -21.32 5.53
N VAL A 149 -39.61 -20.02 5.43
CA VAL A 149 -40.81 -19.36 5.96
C VAL A 149 -42.04 -19.84 5.18
N GLN A 150 -42.92 -20.59 5.84
CA GLN A 150 -44.24 -20.95 5.30
C GLN A 150 -45.12 -19.68 5.20
N PRO A 151 -45.94 -19.51 4.14
CA PRO A 151 -46.83 -18.36 4.03
C PRO A 151 -47.99 -18.48 5.03
N GLN A 152 -48.14 -17.47 5.89
CA GLN A 152 -49.28 -17.37 6.81
C GLN A 152 -50.57 -16.99 6.05
N PRO A 153 -51.76 -17.47 6.48
CA PRO A 153 -53.03 -17.12 5.87
C PRO A 153 -53.50 -15.73 6.32
N GLN A 154 -54.00 -14.93 5.38
CA GLN A 154 -54.54 -13.58 5.61
C GLN A 154 -55.84 -13.64 6.44
N PRO A 155 -56.09 -12.69 7.37
CA PRO A 155 -57.36 -12.61 8.06
C PRO A 155 -58.44 -11.99 7.16
N ALA A 156 -59.59 -12.65 7.10
CA ALA A 156 -60.78 -12.22 6.36
C ALA A 156 -61.45 -11.00 7.03
N LEU A 157 -61.74 -9.97 6.23
CA LEU A 157 -62.59 -8.84 6.59
C LEU A 157 -64.04 -9.32 6.79
N PRO A 158 -64.74 -8.99 7.89
CA PRO A 158 -66.16 -9.26 8.01
C PRO A 158 -66.99 -8.19 7.28
N MET A 159 -67.78 -8.65 6.32
CA MET A 159 -68.83 -7.90 5.63
C MET A 159 -70.17 -8.04 6.38
N MET A 160 -70.62 -6.99 7.08
CA MET A 160 -72.01 -6.76 7.53
C MET A 160 -72.18 -5.23 7.61
N GLY A 161 -73.17 -4.54 7.06
CA GLY A 161 -74.51 -4.95 6.64
C GLY A 161 -75.57 -4.25 7.51
N ALA A 162 -76.15 -3.16 6.99
CA ALA A 162 -77.48 -2.58 7.33
C ALA A 162 -77.56 -1.42 8.39
N PRO A 163 -78.68 -0.65 8.49
CA PRO A 163 -78.71 0.78 8.07
C PRO A 163 -79.46 1.80 8.99
N LEU A 164 -79.34 3.12 8.68
CA LEU A 164 -80.24 4.27 8.99
C LEU A 164 -80.48 4.68 10.48
N PRO A 165 -81.02 5.89 10.83
CA PRO A 165 -81.71 6.90 10.00
C PRO A 165 -81.30 8.39 10.18
N SER A 166 -81.92 9.21 9.32
CA SER A 166 -81.96 10.67 9.19
C SER A 166 -82.49 11.45 10.40
N VAL A 167 -81.91 12.64 10.64
CA VAL A 167 -82.53 13.88 11.18
C VAL A 167 -81.68 15.05 10.61
N MET A 168 -82.12 15.94 9.72
CA MET A 168 -83.20 16.94 9.74
C MET A 168 -83.00 18.05 10.80
N GLY A 169 -82.86 19.31 10.32
CA GLY A 169 -82.98 20.55 11.10
C GLY A 169 -81.65 21.34 11.19
N ALA A 170 -81.45 22.44 10.47
CA ALA A 170 -82.06 23.78 10.59
C ALA A 170 -81.30 24.73 11.55
N ALA A 171 -81.36 26.02 11.20
CA ALA A 171 -80.87 27.23 11.90
C ALA A 171 -79.38 27.57 11.65
N ALA A 172 -79.02 28.54 10.80
CA ALA A 172 -79.40 29.97 10.75
C ALA A 172 -78.89 30.79 11.94
N ALA A 173 -78.06 31.79 11.60
CA ALA A 173 -77.84 33.07 12.28
C ALA A 173 -77.17 33.06 13.68
N GLN A 174 -76.01 33.70 13.81
CA GLN A 174 -75.92 35.09 14.30
C GLN A 174 -74.43 35.53 14.35
N LEU A 175 -74.15 36.72 13.78
CA LEU A 175 -73.05 37.62 14.14
C LEU A 175 -73.26 38.13 15.62
N PRO A 176 -72.54 39.13 16.21
CA PRO A 176 -71.48 40.00 15.69
C PRO A 176 -70.32 40.31 16.67
N GLN A 177 -69.44 41.22 16.23
CA GLN A 177 -68.48 42.05 17.00
C GLN A 177 -67.28 41.31 17.61
N GLY A 178 -66.03 41.74 17.45
CA GLY A 178 -65.45 42.99 17.01
C GLY A 178 -64.03 43.11 17.62
N VAL A 179 -63.35 44.22 17.30
CA VAL A 179 -62.13 44.74 17.97
C VAL A 179 -60.83 44.01 17.57
N MET A 180 -59.82 44.58 16.91
CA MET A 180 -59.44 45.94 16.47
C MET A 180 -58.77 45.84 15.10
#